data_AF-A0A8T5SXR4-F1
#
_entry.id   AF-A0A8T5SXR4-F1
#
_cell.length_a   1.000
_cell.length_b   1.000
_cell.length_c   1.000
_cell.angle_alpha   90.00
_cell.angle_beta   90.00
_cell.angle_gamma   90.00
#
_symmetry.space_group_name_H-M   'P 1'
#
loop_
_entity.id
_entity.type
_entity.pdbx_description
1 polymer ?
#
loop_
_entity_poly.entity_id
_entity_poly.type
_entity_poly.pdbx_seq_one_letter_code
_entity_poly.pdbx_strand_id
1 'polypeptide(L)'
;MKDSEKILLTLLLKNSRSSLVTLGENVGKRYNWVARTIRKLVRTKTIQAYVTVFDPAQVYAERNTMLLIKTNPRELDVSQGLLEMIELESLDGISGDHSLLGLFRFRGTGTFAQFLDKVDQVVAKSRAEKYELVQVLATYKTHGFTLDERSPNPKLVSSKDWDLMRTIYRQAPTEESPFPFSQIEIGKRMEPRLSQPAVSKAMGRL
;
A
#
# COMPACT_ATOMS: atom_id res chain seq x y z
N MET A 1 -10.87 -19.29 16.24
CA MET A 1 -10.09 -19.56 15.01
C MET A 1 -9.26 -20.81 15.24
N LYS A 2 -9.30 -21.80 14.33
CA LYS A 2 -8.59 -23.08 14.50
C LYS A 2 -7.08 -22.91 14.24
N ASP A 3 -6.23 -23.75 14.81
CA ASP A 3 -4.78 -23.60 14.64
C ASP A 3 -4.32 -23.77 13.19
N SER A 4 -4.95 -24.67 12.41
CA SER A 4 -4.68 -24.77 10.97
C SER A 4 -5.06 -23.49 10.19
N GLU A 5 -6.08 -22.74 10.64
CA GLU A 5 -6.43 -21.44 10.02
C GLU A 5 -5.37 -20.37 10.36
N LYS A 6 -4.84 -20.37 11.59
CA LYS A 6 -3.74 -19.48 11.99
C LYS A 6 -2.47 -19.75 11.18
N ILE A 7 -2.08 -21.02 11.03
CA ILE A 7 -0.91 -21.41 10.23
C ILE A 7 -1.09 -20.94 8.78
N LEU A 8 -2.27 -21.16 8.19
CA LEU A 8 -2.58 -20.68 6.85
C LEU A 8 -2.44 -19.15 6.74
N LEU A 9 -2.96 -18.40 7.70
CA LEU A 9 -2.81 -16.94 7.73
C LEU A 9 -1.33 -16.53 7.82
N THR A 10 -0.51 -17.19 8.64
CA THR A 10 0.93 -16.93 8.72
C THR A 10 1.62 -17.19 7.38
N LEU A 11 1.24 -18.24 6.65
CA LEU A 11 1.79 -18.51 5.32
C LEU A 11 1.35 -17.46 4.30
N LEU A 12 0.09 -17.02 4.34
CA LEU A 12 -0.43 -15.96 3.48
C LEU A 12 0.21 -14.60 3.78
N LEU A 13 0.53 -14.32 5.05
CA LEU A 13 1.29 -13.13 5.43
C LEU A 13 2.71 -13.16 4.85
N LYS A 14 3.35 -14.33 4.79
CA LYS A 14 4.67 -14.45 4.15
C LYS A 14 4.60 -14.29 2.64
N ASN A 15 3.66 -14.97 1.99
CA ASN A 15 3.45 -14.87 0.55
C ASN A 15 2.02 -15.29 0.18
N SER A 16 1.16 -14.30 -0.04
CA SER A 16 -0.25 -14.49 -0.39
C SER A 16 -0.48 -15.07 -1.79
N ARG A 17 0.54 -15.04 -2.66
CA ARG A 17 0.49 -15.61 -4.03
C ARG A 17 0.93 -17.06 -4.11
N SER A 18 1.27 -17.68 -2.97
CA SER A 18 1.63 -19.10 -2.90
C SER A 18 0.52 -19.98 -3.46
N SER A 19 0.89 -21.04 -4.18
CA SER A 19 -0.10 -21.95 -4.77
C SER A 19 -0.92 -22.66 -3.67
N LEU A 20 -2.19 -22.97 -3.96
CA LEU A 20 -3.06 -23.70 -3.02
C LEU A 20 -2.53 -25.09 -2.67
N VAL A 21 -1.75 -25.70 -3.57
CA VAL A 21 -1.10 -26.99 -3.36
C VAL A 21 0.00 -26.84 -2.31
N THR A 22 0.92 -25.89 -2.53
CA THR A 22 2.02 -25.59 -1.60
C THR A 22 1.51 -25.15 -0.23
N LEU A 23 0.46 -24.32 -0.17
CA LEU A 23 -0.19 -23.95 1.08
C LEU A 23 -0.81 -25.17 1.79
N GLY A 24 -1.41 -26.08 1.02
CA GLY A 24 -1.99 -27.32 1.56
C GLY A 24 -0.94 -28.22 2.20
N GLU A 25 0.17 -28.45 1.49
CA GLU A 25 1.31 -29.24 1.98
C GLU A 25 1.86 -28.67 3.29
N ASN A 26 2.09 -27.35 3.35
CA ASN A 26 2.63 -26.68 4.55
C ASN A 26 1.67 -26.67 5.75
N VAL A 27 0.35 -26.75 5.52
CA VAL A 27 -0.67 -26.80 6.59
C VAL A 27 -1.04 -28.25 6.95
N GLY A 28 -0.60 -29.24 6.17
CA GLY A 28 -1.02 -30.64 6.31
C GLY A 28 -2.49 -30.87 5.91
N LYS A 29 -2.97 -30.16 4.88
CA LYS A 29 -4.37 -30.21 4.39
C LYS A 29 -4.41 -30.30 2.86
N ARG A 30 -5.52 -30.81 2.31
CA ARG A 30 -5.74 -30.83 0.86
C ARG A 30 -6.00 -29.43 0.31
N TYR A 31 -5.65 -29.18 -0.96
CA TYR A 31 -5.85 -27.89 -1.63
C TYR A 31 -7.31 -27.38 -1.57
N ASN A 32 -8.31 -28.28 -1.66
CA ASN A 32 -9.73 -27.94 -1.54
C ASN A 32 -10.09 -27.35 -0.17
N TRP A 33 -9.45 -27.84 0.89
CA TRP A 33 -9.64 -27.27 2.23
C TRP A 33 -9.08 -25.85 2.28
N VAL A 34 -7.88 -25.62 1.75
CA VAL A 34 -7.26 -24.28 1.69
C VAL A 34 -8.16 -23.30 0.94
N ALA A 35 -8.62 -23.68 -0.27
CA ALA A 35 -9.48 -22.83 -1.09
C ALA A 35 -10.79 -22.46 -0.38
N ARG A 36 -11.41 -23.41 0.32
CA ARG A 36 -12.64 -23.18 1.10
C ARG A 36 -12.38 -22.29 2.31
N THR A 37 -11.27 -22.51 3.00
CA THR A 37 -10.87 -21.71 4.17
C THR A 37 -10.57 -20.27 3.76
N ILE A 38 -9.85 -20.02 2.67
CA ILE A 38 -9.60 -18.66 2.17
C ILE A 38 -10.93 -17.95 1.85
N ARG A 39 -11.84 -18.60 1.12
CA ARG A 39 -13.18 -18.03 0.85
C ARG A 39 -13.94 -17.67 2.13
N LYS A 40 -13.90 -18.55 3.14
CA LYS A 40 -14.49 -18.29 4.46
C LYS A 40 -13.83 -17.08 5.13
N LEU A 41 -12.50 -16.99 5.10
CA LEU A 41 -11.74 -15.88 5.72
C LEU A 41 -12.01 -14.55 5.03
N VAL A 42 -12.19 -14.54 3.70
CA VAL A 42 -12.62 -13.36 2.93
C VAL A 42 -14.05 -12.97 3.30
N ARG A 43 -15.00 -13.91 3.26
CA ARG A 43 -16.41 -13.66 3.62
C ARG A 43 -16.57 -13.11 5.04
N THR A 44 -15.77 -13.62 5.98
CA THR A 44 -15.77 -13.17 7.39
C THR A 44 -14.93 -11.91 7.62
N LYS A 45 -14.41 -11.27 6.55
CA LYS A 45 -13.56 -10.07 6.58
C LYS A 45 -12.30 -10.23 7.45
N THR A 46 -11.82 -11.47 7.62
CA THR A 46 -10.52 -11.74 8.25
C THR A 46 -9.38 -11.42 7.28
N ILE A 47 -9.53 -11.78 5.99
CA ILE A 47 -8.65 -11.29 4.92
C ILE A 47 -9.34 -10.10 4.28
N GLN A 48 -8.77 -8.91 4.47
CA GLN A 48 -9.36 -7.65 4.00
C GLN A 48 -8.73 -7.13 2.71
N ALA A 49 -7.47 -7.45 2.48
CA ALA A 49 -6.74 -7.06 1.28
C ALA A 49 -5.51 -7.93 1.07
N TYR A 50 -5.10 -8.06 -0.19
CA TYR A 50 -3.76 -8.48 -0.58
C TYR A 50 -2.96 -7.23 -0.94
N VAL A 51 -1.82 -7.03 -0.30
CA VAL A 51 -1.00 -5.83 -0.45
C VAL A 51 0.35 -6.22 -1.02
N THR A 52 0.82 -5.45 -2.00
CA THR A 52 2.21 -5.53 -2.46
C THR A 52 3.03 -4.51 -1.68
N VAL A 53 4.08 -4.99 -1.02
CA VAL A 53 4.98 -4.14 -0.25
C VAL A 53 6.12 -3.72 -1.14
N PHE A 54 6.27 -2.41 -1.32
CA PHE A 54 7.34 -1.82 -2.11
C PHE A 54 8.36 -1.16 -1.20
N ASP A 55 9.63 -1.18 -1.60
CA ASP A 55 10.66 -0.35 -1.01
C ASP A 55 10.46 1.11 -1.46
N PRO A 56 10.09 2.03 -0.55
CA PRO A 56 9.87 3.42 -0.91
C PRO A 56 11.09 4.08 -1.55
N ALA A 57 12.30 3.66 -1.19
CA ALA A 57 13.54 4.24 -1.71
C ALA A 57 13.82 3.84 -3.16
N GLN A 58 13.20 2.76 -3.66
CA GLN A 58 13.35 2.31 -5.04
C GLN A 58 12.29 2.88 -5.98
N VAL A 59 11.17 3.33 -5.41
CA VAL A 59 9.94 3.61 -6.16
C VAL A 59 9.62 5.10 -6.22
N TYR A 60 9.82 5.81 -5.10
CA TYR A 60 9.50 7.23 -5.03
C TYR A 60 10.73 8.05 -5.38
N ALA A 61 10.51 9.10 -6.19
CA ALA A 61 11.58 9.92 -6.72
C ALA A 61 12.04 11.00 -5.73
N GLU A 62 11.21 11.32 -4.74
CA GLU A 62 11.39 12.45 -3.84
C GLU A 62 11.27 12.06 -2.36
N ARG A 63 11.61 13.03 -1.51
CA ARG A 63 11.68 12.92 -0.05
C ARG A 63 10.31 12.59 0.55
N ASN A 64 10.14 11.34 1.00
CA ASN A 64 8.98 10.94 1.77
C ASN A 64 8.84 11.83 3.01
N THR A 65 7.64 12.33 3.27
CA THR A 65 7.42 13.37 4.29
C THR A 65 6.25 13.00 5.17
N MET A 66 6.41 13.20 6.46
CA MET A 66 5.32 13.17 7.44
C MET A 66 4.88 14.61 7.70
N LEU A 67 3.58 14.86 7.62
CA LEU A 67 2.94 16.13 7.93
C LEU A 67 2.21 15.97 9.26
N LEU A 68 2.63 16.72 10.27
CA LEU A 68 1.97 16.81 11.56
C LEU A 68 1.15 18.10 11.59
N ILE A 69 -0.14 18.01 11.90
CA ILE A 69 -1.00 19.20 11.94
C ILE A 69 -1.67 19.31 13.31
N LYS A 70 -1.56 20.51 13.89
CA LYS A 70 -2.35 20.89 15.04
C LYS A 70 -3.62 21.56 14.54
N THR A 71 -4.72 20.83 14.65
CA THR A 71 -6.05 21.31 14.28
C THR A 71 -7.07 20.84 15.31
N ASN A 72 -8.23 21.48 15.35
CA ASN A 72 -9.34 20.99 16.14
C ASN A 72 -9.85 19.66 15.52
N PRO A 73 -9.90 18.53 16.25
CA PRO A 73 -10.38 17.26 15.71
C PRO A 73 -11.81 17.27 15.16
N ARG A 74 -12.59 18.32 15.47
CA ARG A 74 -13.94 18.52 14.94
C ARG A 74 -13.97 19.22 13.58
N GLU A 75 -12.86 19.82 13.15
CA GLU A 75 -12.73 20.49 11.85
C GLU A 75 -12.38 19.47 10.77
N LEU A 76 -13.41 19.03 10.06
CA LEU A 76 -13.27 18.03 9.00
C LEU A 76 -12.62 18.61 7.73
N ASP A 77 -12.69 19.91 7.50
CA ASP A 77 -12.23 20.56 6.28
C ASP A 77 -10.73 20.30 6.00
N VAL A 78 -9.90 20.31 7.06
CA VAL A 78 -8.47 19.98 6.95
C VAL A 78 -8.29 18.55 6.50
N SER A 79 -8.94 17.62 7.19
CA SER A 79 -8.82 16.19 6.87
C SER A 79 -9.34 15.87 5.46
N GLN A 80 -10.42 16.50 5.03
CA GLN A 80 -10.99 16.33 3.70
C GLN A 80 -10.04 16.88 2.62
N GLY A 81 -9.52 18.09 2.80
CA GLY A 81 -8.57 18.68 1.85
C GLY A 81 -7.29 17.87 1.70
N LEU A 82 -6.79 17.25 2.78
CA LEU A 82 -5.64 16.35 2.72
C LEU A 82 -5.98 15.03 2.02
N LEU A 83 -7.17 14.46 2.27
CA LEU A 83 -7.64 13.22 1.64
C LEU A 83 -7.79 13.32 0.11
N GLU A 84 -7.92 14.53 -0.43
CA GLU A 84 -7.97 14.79 -1.87
C GLU A 84 -6.59 14.80 -2.53
N MET A 85 -5.50 14.82 -1.76
CA MET A 85 -4.14 14.87 -2.29
C MET A 85 -3.68 13.48 -2.78
N ILE A 86 -3.24 13.40 -4.03
CA ILE A 86 -2.77 12.14 -4.64
C ILE A 86 -1.47 11.62 -4.01
N GLU A 87 -0.73 12.51 -3.38
CA GLU A 87 0.53 12.23 -2.68
C GLU A 87 0.30 11.61 -1.29
N LEU A 88 -0.91 11.70 -0.74
CA LEU A 88 -1.25 11.15 0.57
C LEU A 88 -1.31 9.62 0.53
N GLU A 89 -0.51 8.96 1.36
CA GLU A 89 -0.51 7.51 1.55
C GLU A 89 -1.40 7.09 2.73
N SER A 90 -1.30 7.80 3.85
CA SER A 90 -2.16 7.59 5.03
C SER A 90 -2.40 8.88 5.77
N LEU A 91 -3.57 8.99 6.41
CA LEU A 91 -3.92 10.09 7.30
C LEU A 91 -4.52 9.50 8.57
N ASP A 92 -3.90 9.82 9.69
CA ASP A 92 -4.21 9.25 10.99
C ASP A 92 -4.51 10.35 12.01
N GLY A 93 -5.53 10.13 12.83
CA GLY A 93 -5.78 10.94 14.01
C GLY A 93 -4.84 10.53 15.13
N ILE A 94 -4.12 11.49 15.71
CA ILE A 94 -3.15 11.25 16.79
C ILE A 94 -3.50 12.06 18.04
N SER A 95 -3.02 11.58 19.20
CA SER A 95 -3.13 12.30 20.47
C SER A 95 -1.81 12.99 20.80
N GLY A 96 -1.87 14.18 21.39
CA GLY A 96 -0.69 14.96 21.78
C GLY A 96 -0.80 16.41 21.29
N ASP A 97 0.35 17.02 21.01
CA ASP A 97 0.44 18.42 20.55
C ASP A 97 -0.13 18.62 19.13
N HIS A 98 -0.12 17.55 18.33
CA HIS A 98 -0.71 17.48 17.01
C HIS A 98 -1.92 16.55 17.05
N SER A 99 -2.86 16.76 16.13
CA SER A 99 -4.11 15.99 16.06
C SER A 99 -4.22 15.15 14.80
N LEU A 100 -3.46 15.49 13.75
CA LEU A 100 -3.36 14.72 12.52
C LEU A 100 -1.91 14.41 12.17
N LEU A 101 -1.70 13.22 11.62
CA LEU A 101 -0.46 12.75 11.01
C LEU A 101 -0.77 12.26 9.59
N GLY A 102 -0.22 12.93 8.58
CA GLY A 102 -0.28 12.50 7.20
C GLY A 102 1.07 11.96 6.72
N LEU A 103 1.08 10.82 6.04
CA LEU A 103 2.25 10.29 5.36
C LEU A 103 2.13 10.57 3.86
N PHE A 104 3.11 11.26 3.30
CA PHE A 104 3.12 11.69 1.90
C PHE A 104 4.28 11.07 1.12
N ARG A 105 3.97 10.58 -0.08
CA ARG A 105 4.92 9.94 -1.01
C ARG A 105 4.88 10.61 -2.37
N PHE A 106 6.06 10.97 -2.87
CA PHE A 106 6.21 11.84 -4.02
C PHE A 106 6.78 11.07 -5.21
N ARG A 107 6.11 11.16 -6.36
CA ARG A 107 6.42 10.32 -7.54
C ARG A 107 7.38 10.97 -8.52
N GLY A 108 7.56 12.29 -8.48
CA GLY A 108 8.35 13.01 -9.48
C GLY A 108 9.04 14.24 -8.89
N THR A 109 10.04 14.75 -9.59
CA THR A 109 10.76 15.96 -9.19
C THR A 109 9.84 17.19 -9.29
N GLY A 110 9.82 18.04 -8.27
CA GLY A 110 8.99 19.24 -8.17
C GLY A 110 7.60 19.01 -7.54
N THR A 111 7.23 17.76 -7.22
CA THR A 111 5.93 17.48 -6.60
C THR A 111 5.84 17.96 -5.16
N PHE A 112 6.98 17.99 -4.45
CA PHE A 112 7.05 18.50 -3.10
C PHE A 112 6.64 19.99 -2.99
N ALA A 113 7.11 20.85 -3.89
CA ALA A 113 6.77 22.27 -3.87
C ALA A 113 5.27 22.50 -4.06
N GLN A 114 4.68 21.82 -5.04
CA GLN A 114 3.23 21.87 -5.27
C GLN A 114 2.43 21.33 -4.08
N PHE A 115 2.96 20.33 -3.39
CA PHE A 115 2.36 19.81 -2.16
C PHE A 115 2.38 20.86 -1.05
N LEU A 116 3.48 21.60 -0.85
CA LEU A 116 3.52 22.69 0.14
C LEU A 116 2.44 23.73 -0.14
N ASP A 117 2.31 24.17 -1.39
CA ASP A 117 1.28 25.14 -1.79
C ASP A 117 -0.14 24.62 -1.49
N LYS A 118 -0.40 23.34 -1.74
CA LYS A 118 -1.69 22.70 -1.43
C LYS A 118 -1.94 22.63 0.08
N VAL A 119 -0.93 22.25 0.87
CA VAL A 119 -1.05 22.19 2.34
C VAL A 119 -1.34 23.57 2.90
N ASP A 120 -0.62 24.60 2.45
CA ASP A 120 -0.86 25.98 2.87
C ASP A 120 -2.28 26.43 2.54
N GLN A 121 -2.80 26.07 1.37
CA GLN A 121 -4.20 26.37 1.01
C GLN A 121 -5.22 25.65 1.91
N VAL A 122 -4.97 24.39 2.26
CA VAL A 122 -5.86 23.62 3.15
C VAL A 122 -5.82 24.19 4.56
N VAL A 123 -4.63 24.48 5.08
CA VAL A 123 -4.42 25.05 6.41
C VAL A 123 -5.01 26.44 6.49
N ALA A 124 -4.79 27.31 5.49
CA ALA A 124 -5.30 28.69 5.46
C ALA A 124 -6.83 28.77 5.41
N LYS A 125 -7.51 27.75 4.86
CA LYS A 125 -8.98 27.67 4.87
C LYS A 125 -9.55 27.18 6.21
N SER A 126 -8.70 26.71 7.11
CA SER A 126 -9.08 26.14 8.41
C SER A 126 -8.61 27.01 9.57
N ARG A 127 -8.93 26.62 10.81
CA ARG A 127 -8.34 27.22 12.01
C ARG A 127 -7.13 26.42 12.51
N ALA A 128 -6.53 25.59 11.65
CA ALA A 128 -5.31 24.88 12.01
C ALA A 128 -4.24 25.88 12.45
N GLU A 129 -3.71 25.65 13.65
CA GLU A 129 -2.82 26.61 14.31
C GLU A 129 -1.41 26.56 13.72
N LYS A 130 -0.93 25.35 13.43
CA LYS A 130 0.41 25.09 12.90
C LYS A 130 0.48 23.73 12.23
N TYR A 131 1.44 23.58 11.33
CA TYR A 131 1.87 22.28 10.84
C TYR A 131 3.40 22.15 10.88
N GLU A 132 3.87 20.92 10.97
CA GLU A 132 5.29 20.57 10.97
C GLU A 132 5.53 19.50 9.91
N LEU A 133 6.62 19.64 9.15
CA LEU A 133 7.04 18.68 8.14
C LEU A 133 8.29 17.94 8.62
N VAL A 134 8.19 16.62 8.69
CA VAL A 134 9.29 15.74 9.07
C VAL A 134 9.68 14.91 7.86
N GLN A 135 10.90 15.12 7.39
CA GLN A 135 11.44 14.32 6.30
C GLN A 135 11.86 12.93 6.78
N VAL A 136 11.42 11.89 6.08
CA VAL A 136 11.87 10.52 6.30
C VAL A 136 13.19 10.31 5.55
N LEU A 137 14.27 10.06 6.30
CA LEU A 137 15.60 9.83 5.74
C LEU A 137 15.78 8.43 5.18
N ALA A 138 15.25 7.43 5.89
CA ALA A 138 15.35 6.02 5.52
C ALA A 138 14.12 5.26 6.04
N THR A 139 13.73 4.20 5.33
CA THR A 139 12.69 3.25 5.77
C THR A 139 13.34 1.88 5.91
N TYR A 140 13.42 1.36 7.14
CA TYR A 140 13.96 0.02 7.41
C TYR A 140 12.88 -1.06 7.43
N LYS A 141 11.64 -0.67 7.70
CA LYS A 141 10.48 -1.56 7.83
C LYS A 141 9.22 -0.85 7.37
N THR A 142 8.37 -1.54 6.63
CA THR A 142 7.04 -1.05 6.24
C THR A 142 6.03 -2.20 6.21
N HIS A 143 4.77 -1.93 6.55
CA HIS A 143 3.68 -2.93 6.63
C HIS A 143 4.01 -4.23 7.39
N GLY A 144 4.94 -4.19 8.34
CA GLY A 144 5.39 -5.38 9.08
C GLY A 144 6.58 -6.13 8.47
N PHE A 145 7.02 -5.75 7.27
CA PHE A 145 8.14 -6.38 6.54
C PHE A 145 9.39 -5.50 6.62
N THR A 146 10.54 -6.13 6.86
CA THR A 146 11.85 -5.50 6.78
C THR A 146 12.22 -5.32 5.32
N LEU A 147 12.74 -4.15 4.98
CA LEU A 147 13.28 -3.87 3.64
C LEU A 147 14.75 -4.29 3.62
N ASP A 148 15.21 -4.84 2.50
CA ASP A 148 16.61 -5.24 2.33
C ASP A 148 17.53 -4.03 2.38
N GLU A 149 18.66 -4.12 3.10
CA GLU A 149 19.67 -3.06 3.26
C GLU A 149 20.48 -2.76 1.98
N ARG A 150 20.00 -3.17 0.81
CA ARG A 150 20.68 -2.88 -0.45
C ARG A 150 20.69 -1.37 -0.65
N SER A 151 21.84 -0.84 -1.08
CA SER A 151 21.95 0.57 -1.43
C SER A 151 20.84 0.92 -2.43
N PRO A 152 20.01 1.94 -2.14
CA PRO A 152 18.93 2.33 -3.04
C PRO A 152 19.53 2.60 -4.42
N ASN A 153 19.09 1.86 -5.42
CA ASN A 153 19.33 2.20 -6.81
C ASN A 153 17.99 2.62 -7.41
N PRO A 154 17.54 3.87 -7.14
CA PRO A 154 16.24 4.34 -7.58
C PRO A 154 16.20 4.27 -9.09
N LYS A 155 15.42 3.33 -9.62
CA LYS A 155 15.17 3.25 -11.06
C LYS A 155 14.07 4.25 -11.36
N LEU A 156 14.19 4.94 -12.48
CA LEU A 156 13.10 5.76 -12.99
C LEU A 156 11.90 4.85 -13.27
N VAL A 157 10.88 4.92 -12.43
CA VAL A 157 9.66 4.12 -12.58
C VAL A 157 8.89 4.67 -13.77
N SER A 158 8.76 3.86 -14.83
CA SER A 158 8.01 4.26 -16.02
C SER A 158 6.51 4.40 -15.70
N SER A 159 5.76 5.13 -16.54
CA SER A 159 4.30 5.22 -16.39
C SER A 159 3.61 3.84 -16.35
N LYS A 160 4.13 2.87 -17.11
CA LYS A 160 3.65 1.49 -17.13
C LYS A 160 3.94 0.75 -15.82
N ASP A 161 5.12 0.97 -15.25
CA ASP A 161 5.48 0.35 -13.97
C ASP A 161 4.64 0.96 -12.84
N TRP A 162 4.34 2.27 -12.89
CA TRP A 162 3.42 2.92 -11.96
C TRP A 162 2.00 2.35 -12.04
N ASP A 163 1.51 2.10 -13.25
CA ASP A 163 0.19 1.51 -13.44
C ASP A 163 0.14 0.05 -12.94
N LEU A 164 1.20 -0.72 -13.18
CA LEU A 164 1.35 -2.06 -12.59
C LEU A 164 1.31 -1.98 -11.06
N MET A 165 2.13 -1.10 -10.47
CA MET A 165 2.21 -0.92 -9.04
C MET A 165 0.87 -0.53 -8.45
N ARG A 166 0.15 0.42 -9.06
CA ARG A 166 -1.21 0.81 -8.65
C ARG A 166 -2.17 -0.38 -8.70
N THR A 167 -2.12 -1.18 -9.75
CA THR A 167 -2.98 -2.36 -9.96
C THR A 167 -2.73 -3.45 -8.90
N ILE A 168 -1.50 -3.58 -8.42
CA ILE A 168 -1.13 -4.63 -7.45
C ILE A 168 -0.96 -4.13 -6.01
N TYR A 169 -0.99 -2.82 -5.78
CA TYR A 169 -0.68 -2.21 -4.49
C TYR A 169 -1.61 -2.72 -3.38
N ARG A 170 -2.92 -2.63 -3.60
CA ARG A 170 -3.93 -3.12 -2.65
C ARG A 170 -5.12 -3.69 -3.39
N GLN A 171 -5.32 -5.00 -3.27
CA GLN A 171 -6.42 -5.73 -3.89
C GLN A 171 -7.37 -6.19 -2.80
N ALA A 172 -8.59 -5.63 -2.76
CA ALA A 172 -9.64 -6.09 -1.87
C ALA A 172 -10.26 -7.39 -2.46
N PRO A 173 -10.17 -8.53 -1.76
CA PRO A 173 -10.84 -9.75 -2.22
C PRO A 173 -12.35 -9.64 -2.07
N THR A 174 -13.08 -10.32 -2.95
CA THR A 174 -14.54 -10.49 -2.86
C THR A 174 -14.89 -11.98 -2.71
N GLU A 175 -16.15 -12.31 -2.46
CA GLU A 175 -16.57 -13.71 -2.41
C GLU A 175 -16.40 -14.41 -3.76
N GLU A 176 -16.61 -13.68 -4.86
CA GLU A 176 -16.44 -14.12 -6.25
C GLU A 176 -14.97 -14.19 -6.66
N SER A 177 -14.14 -13.27 -6.14
CA SER A 177 -12.70 -13.20 -6.39
C SER A 177 -11.92 -13.16 -5.07
N PRO A 178 -11.81 -14.31 -4.37
CA PRO A 178 -11.24 -14.37 -3.02
C PRO A 178 -9.70 -14.42 -3.00
N PHE A 179 -9.06 -14.57 -4.15
CA PHE A 179 -7.61 -14.76 -4.30
C PHE A 179 -6.95 -13.51 -4.90
N PRO A 180 -5.63 -13.31 -4.72
CA PRO A 180 -4.91 -12.25 -5.43
C PRO A 180 -5.04 -12.44 -6.95
N PHE A 181 -5.02 -11.34 -7.71
CA PHE A 181 -5.13 -11.42 -9.16
C PHE A 181 -4.00 -12.24 -9.79
N SER A 182 -4.37 -13.10 -10.73
CA SER A 182 -3.43 -13.73 -11.65
C SER A 182 -2.73 -12.68 -12.50
N GLN A 183 -1.56 -13.02 -13.06
CA GLN A 183 -0.85 -12.12 -13.98
C GLN A 183 -1.68 -11.75 -15.22
N ILE A 184 -2.59 -12.65 -15.65
CA ILE A 184 -3.53 -12.40 -16.74
C ILE A 184 -4.53 -11.30 -16.33
N GLU A 185 -5.11 -11.41 -15.14
CA GLU A 185 -6.06 -10.42 -14.63
C GLU A 185 -5.40 -9.07 -14.38
N ILE A 186 -4.18 -9.06 -13.85
CA ILE A 186 -3.36 -7.85 -13.69
C ILE A 186 -3.21 -7.17 -15.06
N GLY A 187 -2.74 -7.90 -16.08
CA GLY A 187 -2.54 -7.34 -17.42
C GLY A 187 -3.81 -6.80 -18.09
N LYS A 188 -4.98 -7.37 -17.78
CA LYS A 188 -6.28 -6.88 -18.27
C LYS A 188 -6.74 -5.59 -17.59
N ARG A 189 -6.36 -5.39 -16.31
CA ARG A 189 -6.73 -4.23 -15.49
C ARG A 189 -5.77 -3.04 -15.65
N MET A 190 -4.58 -3.29 -16.18
CA MET A 190 -3.60 -2.24 -16.47
C MET A 190 -3.99 -1.36 -17.66
N GLU A 191 -3.51 -0.12 -17.64
CA GLU A 191 -3.59 0.87 -18.70
C GLU A 191 -2.18 1.41 -19.05
N PRO A 192 -1.62 1.06 -20.23
CA PRO A 192 -2.19 0.18 -21.26
C PRO A 192 -2.16 -1.29 -20.84
N ARG A 193 -3.11 -2.08 -21.38
CA ARG A 193 -3.19 -3.53 -21.14
C ARG A 193 -1.90 -4.24 -21.54
N LEU A 194 -1.49 -5.21 -20.73
CA LEU A 194 -0.29 -6.02 -20.95
C LEU A 194 -0.62 -7.51 -21.09
N SER A 195 0.23 -8.23 -21.84
CA SER A 195 0.19 -9.69 -21.86
C SER A 195 0.74 -10.27 -20.54
N GLN A 196 0.34 -11.49 -20.20
CA GLN A 196 0.85 -12.16 -19.00
C GLN A 196 2.40 -12.27 -18.94
N PRO A 197 3.11 -12.61 -20.04
CA PRO A 197 4.58 -12.56 -20.04
C PRO A 197 5.15 -11.16 -19.79
N ALA A 198 4.51 -10.11 -20.33
CA ALA A 198 4.93 -8.73 -20.10
C ALA A 198 4.74 -8.30 -18.64
N VAL A 199 3.62 -8.69 -18.00
CA VAL A 199 3.39 -8.48 -16.56
C VAL A 199 4.44 -9.21 -15.74
N SER A 200 4.71 -10.49 -16.06
CA SER A 200 5.73 -11.28 -15.35
C SER A 200 7.12 -10.63 -15.43
N LYS A 201 7.51 -10.18 -16.64
CA LYS A 201 8.76 -9.45 -16.85
C LYS A 201 8.80 -8.13 -16.08
N ALA A 202 7.70 -7.38 -16.04
CA ALA A 202 7.61 -6.13 -15.32
C ALA A 202 7.72 -6.33 -13.80
N MET A 203 6.99 -7.31 -13.24
CA MET A 203 7.07 -7.69 -11.83
C MET A 203 8.47 -8.14 -11.41
N GLY A 204 9.23 -8.80 -12.29
CA GLY A 204 10.61 -9.21 -11.98
C GLY A 204 11.65 -8.09 -12.04
N ARG A 205 11.29 -6.90 -12.54
CA ARG A 205 12.17 -5.71 -12.56
C ARG A 205 12.01 -4.82 -11.34
N LEU A 206 10.80 -4.82 -10.78
CA LEU A 206 10.41 -4.20 -9.51
C LEU A 206 10.96 -5.04 -8.35
#